data_AF-A0A954IBG1-F1
#
_entry.id   AF-A0A954IBG1-F1
#
_cell.length_a   1.000
_cell.length_b   1.000
_cell.length_c   1.000
_cell.angle_alpha   90.00
_cell.angle_beta   90.00
_cell.angle_gamma   90.00
#
_symmetry.space_group_name_H-M   'P 1'
#
loop_
_entity.id
_entity.type
_entity.pdbx_description
1 polymer ?
#
loop_
_entity_poly.entity_id
_entity_poly.type
_entity_poly.pdbx_seq_one_letter_code
_entity_poly.pdbx_strand_id
1 'polypeptide(L)'
;MNARQLEKLGIPRHCVKPAITAVQQLAADRVLSRNEIKERLRQVVESPKLFVGDPVLDALARELLDDATEPPAAEPVTYQRWGSQIDDGAIAQMEMAVQVPGVTGAALMPDAHIGYGLPIGGVLGVENAVIPYAVGVDIACRMKLSVLDIPVEAMTKQFDHFRGSLERGTVFGVGAAHRKPQDHPVLDQDWTVCRIIRESRDRARRQLGTSGSGNHFVEFGVFTLNEPAPEFSLEPGTYVALLSHSGSRGTGAAVCSTYSDIARRMMPRKYEHLGRLAWLDMNSTEGREYWAAMNLM
;
A
#
# COMPACT_ATOMS: atom_id res chain seq x y z
N MET A 1 -12.52 -35.83 -4.32
CA MET A 1 -11.85 -35.37 -5.58
C MET A 1 -10.74 -34.40 -5.19
N ASN A 2 -9.67 -34.26 -5.98
CA ASN A 2 -8.60 -33.29 -5.69
C ASN A 2 -8.74 -32.00 -6.51
N ALA A 3 -7.97 -30.95 -6.16
CA ALA A 3 -8.04 -29.63 -6.80
C ALA A 3 -7.91 -29.70 -8.33
N ARG A 4 -6.90 -30.42 -8.86
CA ARG A 4 -6.69 -30.60 -10.30
C ARG A 4 -7.88 -31.27 -11.02
N GLN A 5 -8.59 -32.17 -10.34
CA GLN A 5 -9.78 -32.80 -10.92
C GLN A 5 -10.96 -31.83 -10.97
N LEU A 6 -11.07 -30.91 -10.01
CA LEU A 6 -12.13 -29.89 -9.96
C LEU A 6 -11.88 -28.79 -11.00
N GLU A 7 -10.62 -28.36 -11.15
CA GLU A 7 -10.22 -27.41 -12.21
C GLU A 7 -10.54 -27.95 -13.61
N LYS A 8 -10.34 -29.25 -13.85
CA LYS A 8 -10.74 -29.91 -15.11
C LYS A 8 -12.25 -29.95 -15.36
N LEU A 9 -13.06 -29.69 -14.34
CA LEU A 9 -14.51 -29.54 -14.47
C LEU A 9 -14.93 -28.07 -14.65
N GLY A 10 -13.97 -27.15 -14.81
CA GLY A 10 -14.23 -25.73 -14.97
C GLY A 10 -14.38 -24.97 -13.65
N ILE A 11 -14.09 -25.59 -12.50
CA ILE A 11 -14.13 -24.91 -11.20
C ILE A 11 -12.86 -24.06 -11.02
N PRO A 12 -12.97 -22.74 -10.83
CA PRO A 12 -11.82 -21.88 -10.59
C PRO A 12 -11.04 -22.29 -9.33
N ARG A 13 -9.73 -22.03 -9.32
CA ARG A 13 -8.85 -22.47 -8.23
C ARG A 13 -9.27 -21.98 -6.83
N HIS A 14 -9.81 -20.76 -6.74
CA HIS A 14 -10.31 -20.21 -5.47
C HIS A 14 -11.64 -20.87 -5.02
N CYS A 15 -12.47 -21.31 -5.96
CA CYS A 15 -13.69 -22.08 -5.71
C CYS A 15 -13.44 -23.55 -5.33
N VAL A 16 -12.18 -24.02 -5.29
CA VAL A 16 -11.86 -25.42 -4.95
C VAL A 16 -12.31 -25.79 -3.54
N LYS A 17 -12.18 -24.89 -2.57
CA LYS A 17 -12.57 -25.16 -1.17
C LYS A 17 -14.07 -25.43 -1.02
N PRO A 18 -14.99 -24.53 -1.43
CA PRO A 18 -16.42 -24.84 -1.37
C PRO A 18 -16.79 -26.05 -2.25
N ALA A 19 -16.11 -26.26 -3.38
CA ALA A 19 -16.34 -27.44 -4.21
C ALA A 19 -15.95 -28.75 -3.50
N ILE A 20 -14.83 -28.78 -2.77
CA ILE A 20 -14.44 -29.95 -1.96
C ILE A 20 -15.47 -30.21 -0.87
N THR A 21 -15.93 -29.16 -0.17
CA THR A 21 -16.97 -29.27 0.86
C THR A 21 -18.27 -29.83 0.27
N ALA A 22 -18.72 -29.32 -0.88
CA ALA A 22 -19.90 -29.83 -1.57
C ALA A 22 -19.73 -31.31 -1.97
N VAL A 23 -18.57 -31.70 -2.51
CA VAL A 23 -18.27 -33.11 -2.84
C VAL A 23 -18.34 -34.00 -1.62
N GLN A 24 -17.81 -33.55 -0.48
CA GLN A 24 -17.82 -34.32 0.76
C GLN A 24 -19.26 -34.54 1.27
N GLN A 25 -20.09 -33.51 1.22
CA GLN A 25 -21.50 -33.58 1.64
C GLN A 25 -22.31 -34.48 0.70
N LEU A 26 -22.23 -34.29 -0.62
CA LEU A 26 -22.95 -35.13 -1.58
C LEU A 26 -22.52 -36.60 -1.53
N ALA A 27 -21.25 -36.88 -1.22
CA ALA A 27 -20.76 -38.24 -1.05
C ALA A 27 -21.20 -38.88 0.28
N ALA A 28 -21.41 -38.08 1.33
CA ALA A 28 -21.86 -38.55 2.63
C ALA A 28 -23.30 -39.06 2.59
N ASP A 29 -24.15 -38.46 1.76
CA ASP A 29 -25.56 -38.87 1.59
C ASP A 29 -25.71 -40.24 0.90
N ARG A 30 -24.66 -40.75 0.25
CA ARG A 30 -24.60 -42.04 -0.48
C ARG A 30 -25.70 -42.26 -1.54
N VAL A 31 -26.50 -41.24 -1.84
CA VAL A 31 -27.56 -41.27 -2.87
C VAL A 31 -26.97 -41.18 -4.27
N LEU A 32 -25.91 -40.36 -4.44
CA LEU A 32 -25.33 -40.06 -5.74
C LEU A 32 -24.03 -40.84 -5.96
N SER A 33 -23.89 -41.42 -7.15
CA SER A 33 -22.63 -41.97 -7.63
C SER A 33 -21.59 -40.87 -7.87
N ARG A 34 -20.33 -41.27 -7.96
CA ARG A 34 -19.22 -40.35 -8.25
C ARG A 34 -19.38 -39.63 -9.59
N ASN A 35 -20.03 -40.24 -10.57
CA ASN A 35 -20.26 -39.61 -11.88
C ASN A 35 -21.40 -38.58 -11.81
N GLU A 36 -22.46 -38.86 -11.07
CA GLU A 36 -23.56 -37.92 -10.84
C GLU A 36 -23.10 -36.69 -10.05
N ILE A 37 -22.23 -36.87 -9.06
CA ILE A 37 -21.62 -35.73 -8.32
C ILE A 37 -20.82 -34.84 -9.27
N LYS A 38 -20.01 -35.41 -10.17
CA LYS A 38 -19.26 -34.62 -11.16
C LYS A 38 -20.20 -33.85 -12.10
N GLU A 39 -21.30 -34.48 -12.50
CA GLU A 39 -22.26 -33.86 -13.39
C GLU A 39 -23.00 -32.70 -12.70
N ARG A 40 -23.40 -32.88 -11.44
CA ARG A 40 -23.95 -31.81 -10.62
C ARG A 40 -23.00 -30.62 -10.53
N LEU A 41 -21.70 -30.87 -10.29
CA LEU A 41 -20.69 -29.81 -10.27
C LEU A 41 -20.56 -29.09 -11.62
N ARG A 42 -20.62 -29.80 -12.75
CA ARG A 42 -20.62 -29.16 -14.08
C ARG A 42 -21.84 -28.27 -14.27
N GLN A 43 -23.01 -28.73 -13.87
CA GLN A 43 -24.23 -27.93 -13.94
C GLN A 43 -24.13 -26.65 -13.10
N VAL A 44 -23.49 -26.72 -11.92
CA VAL A 44 -23.24 -25.52 -11.11
C VAL A 44 -22.28 -24.58 -11.81
N VAL A 45 -21.22 -25.07 -12.46
CA VAL A 45 -20.29 -24.24 -13.25
C VAL A 45 -20.99 -23.59 -14.45
N GLU A 46 -21.82 -24.35 -15.17
CA GLU A 46 -22.54 -23.87 -16.37
C GLU A 46 -23.68 -22.90 -16.03
N SER A 47 -24.34 -23.08 -14.89
CA SER A 47 -25.54 -22.31 -14.51
C SER A 47 -25.65 -22.10 -13.00
N PRO A 48 -24.70 -21.37 -12.38
CA PRO A 48 -24.63 -21.25 -10.93
C PRO A 48 -25.86 -20.57 -10.32
N LYS A 49 -26.55 -19.69 -11.06
CA LYS A 49 -27.82 -19.07 -10.62
C LYS A 49 -28.88 -20.07 -10.18
N LEU A 50 -28.94 -21.25 -10.81
CA LEU A 50 -29.95 -22.28 -10.52
C LEU A 50 -29.70 -22.99 -9.18
N PHE A 51 -28.50 -22.87 -8.62
CA PHE A 51 -28.07 -23.56 -7.40
C PHE A 51 -27.98 -22.63 -6.20
N VAL A 52 -28.34 -21.35 -6.36
CA VAL A 52 -28.51 -20.42 -5.24
C VAL A 52 -29.69 -20.89 -4.39
N GLY A 53 -29.44 -21.14 -3.11
CA GLY A 53 -30.38 -21.75 -2.17
C GLY A 53 -30.33 -23.27 -2.09
N ASP A 54 -29.51 -23.97 -2.89
CA ASP A 54 -29.31 -25.42 -2.73
C ASP A 54 -28.58 -25.72 -1.40
N PRO A 55 -29.06 -26.68 -0.59
CA PRO A 55 -28.50 -26.96 0.74
C PRO A 55 -27.00 -27.29 0.78
N VAL A 56 -26.44 -27.77 -0.34
CA VAL A 56 -25.05 -28.23 -0.44
C VAL A 56 -24.25 -27.39 -1.43
N LEU A 57 -24.89 -26.95 -2.52
CA LEU A 57 -24.24 -26.27 -3.64
C LEU A 57 -24.32 -24.74 -3.58
N ASP A 58 -25.14 -24.15 -2.69
CA ASP A 58 -25.31 -22.69 -2.59
C ASP A 58 -23.98 -21.96 -2.41
N ALA A 59 -23.09 -22.46 -1.54
CA ALA A 59 -21.80 -21.82 -1.30
C ALA A 59 -20.91 -21.78 -2.56
N LEU A 60 -20.86 -22.88 -3.31
CA LEU A 60 -20.10 -22.94 -4.57
C LEU A 60 -20.76 -22.07 -5.65
N ALA A 61 -22.10 -22.11 -5.74
CA ALA A 61 -22.88 -21.33 -6.69
C ALA A 61 -22.70 -19.81 -6.50
N ARG A 62 -22.75 -19.33 -5.25
CA ARG A 62 -22.51 -17.92 -4.93
C ARG A 62 -21.10 -17.48 -5.28
N GLU A 63 -20.10 -18.30 -4.98
CA GLU A 63 -18.70 -17.97 -5.29
C GLU A 63 -18.46 -17.92 -6.81
N LEU A 64 -19.09 -18.80 -7.59
CA LEU A 64 -19.05 -18.76 -9.06
C LEU A 64 -19.81 -17.57 -9.66
N LEU A 65 -20.87 -17.08 -9.00
CA LEU A 65 -21.64 -15.92 -9.47
C LEU A 65 -20.92 -14.60 -9.24
N ASP A 66 -20.24 -14.48 -8.10
CA ASP A 66 -19.41 -13.33 -7.76
C ASP A 66 -18.32 -13.14 -8.83
N ASP A 67 -17.77 -14.25 -9.32
CA ASP A 67 -16.85 -14.30 -10.45
C ASP A 67 -17.45 -13.82 -11.77
N ALA A 68 -18.71 -14.18 -12.05
CA ALA A 68 -19.37 -13.91 -13.33
C ALA A 68 -19.91 -12.48 -13.46
N THR A 69 -20.07 -11.74 -12.35
CA THR A 69 -20.51 -10.34 -12.35
C THR A 69 -19.38 -9.35 -12.64
N GLU A 70 -18.13 -9.78 -12.56
CA GLU A 70 -16.99 -8.91 -12.86
C GLU A 70 -16.59 -8.98 -14.34
N PRO A 71 -16.11 -7.87 -14.93
CA PRO A 71 -15.55 -7.89 -16.27
C PRO A 71 -14.42 -8.93 -16.36
N PRO A 72 -14.17 -9.51 -17.56
CA PRO A 72 -12.99 -10.34 -17.76
C PRO A 72 -11.73 -9.56 -17.34
N ALA A 73 -10.77 -10.26 -16.73
CA ALA A 73 -9.52 -9.67 -16.30
C ALA A 73 -8.87 -8.97 -17.51
N ALA A 74 -8.63 -7.67 -17.37
CA ALA A 74 -7.89 -6.92 -18.38
C ALA A 74 -6.49 -7.54 -18.53
N GLU A 75 -5.95 -7.53 -19.76
CA GLU A 75 -4.55 -7.90 -19.95
C GLU A 75 -3.67 -6.98 -19.09
N PRO A 76 -2.66 -7.52 -18.37
CA PRO A 76 -1.78 -6.70 -17.56
C PRO A 76 -1.14 -5.61 -18.40
N VAL A 77 -1.09 -4.38 -17.85
CA VAL A 77 -0.44 -3.28 -18.56
C VAL A 77 1.05 -3.55 -18.70
N THR A 78 1.62 -3.12 -19.82
CA THR A 78 3.08 -3.03 -19.94
C THR A 78 3.58 -1.83 -19.14
N TYR A 79 4.82 -1.91 -18.67
CA TYR A 79 5.43 -0.81 -17.91
C TYR A 79 6.82 -0.49 -18.45
N GLN A 80 7.19 0.79 -18.35
CA GLN A 80 8.54 1.23 -18.67
C GLN A 80 9.45 1.00 -17.47
N ARG A 81 10.63 0.43 -17.74
CA ARG A 81 11.70 0.23 -16.76
C ARG A 81 12.86 1.16 -17.08
N TRP A 82 13.23 2.00 -16.12
CA TRP A 82 14.46 2.78 -16.18
C TRP A 82 15.53 2.08 -15.33
N GLY A 83 16.75 1.97 -15.86
CA GLY A 83 17.82 1.20 -15.23
C GLY A 83 17.88 -0.25 -15.67
N SER A 84 19.09 -0.83 -15.57
CA SER A 84 19.39 -2.20 -16.02
C SER A 84 19.76 -3.14 -14.88
N GLN A 85 20.07 -2.62 -13.69
CA GLN A 85 20.56 -3.36 -12.53
C GLN A 85 19.52 -3.38 -11.41
N ILE A 86 18.31 -3.81 -11.73
CA ILE A 86 17.20 -3.92 -10.76
C ILE A 86 17.12 -5.38 -10.32
N ASP A 87 16.97 -5.59 -9.01
CA ASP A 87 16.83 -6.92 -8.41
C ASP A 87 15.60 -7.68 -8.93
N ASP A 88 15.76 -8.98 -9.18
CA ASP A 88 14.70 -9.85 -9.71
C ASP A 88 13.46 -9.88 -8.81
N GLY A 89 13.63 -9.71 -7.50
CA GLY A 89 12.52 -9.62 -6.54
C GLY A 89 11.68 -8.36 -6.72
N ALA A 90 12.31 -7.23 -7.04
CA ALA A 90 11.60 -5.99 -7.34
C ALA A 90 10.84 -6.09 -8.67
N ILE A 91 11.45 -6.72 -9.69
CA ILE A 91 10.80 -7.01 -10.96
C ILE A 91 9.58 -7.92 -10.73
N ALA A 92 9.73 -9.02 -9.99
CA ALA A 92 8.63 -9.93 -9.68
C ALA A 92 7.48 -9.24 -8.92
N GLN A 93 7.79 -8.30 -8.02
CA GLN A 93 6.77 -7.47 -7.36
C GLN A 93 6.04 -6.58 -8.36
N MET A 94 6.75 -5.97 -9.31
CA MET A 94 6.14 -5.17 -10.37
C MET A 94 5.25 -6.00 -11.30
N GLU A 95 5.69 -7.21 -11.68
CA GLU A 95 4.89 -8.15 -12.48
C GLU A 95 3.60 -8.58 -11.78
N MET A 96 3.61 -8.69 -10.44
CA MET A 96 2.38 -8.89 -9.66
C MET A 96 1.52 -7.63 -9.60
N ALA A 97 2.14 -6.45 -9.47
CA ALA A 97 1.43 -5.18 -9.36
C ALA A 97 0.60 -4.84 -10.60
N VAL A 98 1.12 -5.11 -11.80
CA VAL A 98 0.38 -4.87 -13.05
C VAL A 98 -0.78 -5.83 -13.30
N GLN A 99 -0.91 -6.89 -12.49
CA GLN A 99 -2.05 -7.81 -12.52
C GLN A 99 -3.23 -7.34 -11.66
N VAL A 100 -3.05 -6.27 -10.87
CA VAL A 100 -4.13 -5.71 -10.05
C VAL A 100 -5.24 -5.16 -10.97
N PRO A 101 -6.52 -5.51 -10.74
CA PRO A 101 -7.63 -4.96 -11.51
C PRO A 101 -7.69 -3.44 -11.45
N GLY A 102 -7.98 -2.81 -12.59
CA GLY A 102 -8.08 -1.36 -12.69
C GLY A 102 -6.74 -0.63 -12.84
N VAL A 103 -5.61 -1.34 -12.91
CA VAL A 103 -4.33 -0.68 -13.26
C VAL A 103 -4.41 -0.13 -14.69
N THR A 104 -4.11 1.16 -14.85
CA THR A 104 -4.15 1.90 -16.12
C THR A 104 -2.77 2.32 -16.62
N GLY A 105 -1.77 2.32 -15.75
CA GLY A 105 -0.40 2.67 -16.10
C GLY A 105 0.60 2.24 -15.05
N ALA A 106 1.84 2.06 -15.45
CA ALA A 106 2.85 1.47 -14.60
C ALA A 106 4.28 1.87 -15.03
N ALA A 107 5.17 2.03 -14.07
CA ALA A 107 6.56 2.42 -14.29
C ALA A 107 7.47 1.91 -13.16
N LEU A 108 8.73 1.59 -13.48
CA LEU A 108 9.72 1.09 -12.53
C LEU A 108 11.01 1.92 -12.61
N MET A 109 11.34 2.61 -11.51
CA MET A 109 12.44 3.56 -11.43
C MET A 109 13.82 2.87 -11.28
N PRO A 110 14.94 3.56 -11.59
CA PRO A 110 16.29 2.97 -11.53
C PRO A 110 16.75 2.52 -10.15
N ASP A 111 16.21 3.12 -9.10
CA ASP A 111 16.49 2.82 -7.70
C ASP A 111 15.59 1.71 -7.13
N ALA A 112 14.83 1.02 -8.00
CA ALA A 112 13.85 0.06 -7.57
C ALA A 112 14.47 -1.12 -6.82
N HIS A 113 13.84 -1.48 -5.70
CA HIS A 113 14.23 -2.60 -4.86
C HIS A 113 13.02 -3.17 -4.12
N ILE A 114 13.21 -4.33 -3.49
CA ILE A 114 12.13 -5.08 -2.83
C ILE A 114 11.42 -4.18 -1.80
N GLY A 115 10.11 -4.02 -2.00
CA GLY A 115 9.19 -3.32 -1.11
C GLY A 115 8.17 -4.26 -0.46
N TYR A 116 7.02 -3.71 -0.07
CA TYR A 116 5.90 -4.44 0.52
C TYR A 116 4.71 -4.41 -0.44
N GLY A 117 4.57 -5.42 -1.30
CA GLY A 117 3.56 -5.39 -2.37
C GLY A 117 4.13 -4.76 -3.64
N LEU A 118 3.96 -3.45 -3.82
CA LEU A 118 4.66 -2.69 -4.87
C LEU A 118 6.15 -2.55 -4.50
N PRO A 119 7.11 -2.68 -5.44
CA PRO A 119 8.50 -2.41 -5.13
C PRO A 119 8.70 -0.93 -4.78
N ILE A 120 9.69 -0.64 -3.94
CA ILE A 120 10.15 0.75 -3.79
C ILE A 120 10.67 1.20 -5.15
N GLY A 121 10.38 2.43 -5.56
CA GLY A 121 10.65 2.91 -6.93
C GLY A 121 9.63 2.42 -7.96
N GLY A 122 8.58 1.68 -7.57
CA GLY A 122 7.45 1.36 -8.43
C GLY A 122 6.43 2.51 -8.49
N VAL A 123 5.84 2.72 -9.66
CA VAL A 123 4.73 3.65 -9.88
C VAL A 123 3.59 2.87 -10.50
N LEU A 124 2.39 3.01 -9.94
CA LEU A 124 1.19 2.33 -10.40
C LEU A 124 0.03 3.33 -10.46
N GLY A 125 -0.55 3.50 -11.65
CA GLY A 125 -1.81 4.20 -11.84
C GLY A 125 -2.96 3.20 -11.75
N VAL A 126 -3.91 3.43 -10.85
CA VAL A 126 -5.07 2.56 -10.63
C VAL A 126 -6.34 3.40 -10.71
N GLU A 127 -7.29 2.95 -11.51
CA GLU A 127 -8.58 3.61 -11.71
C GLU A 127 -9.48 3.43 -10.49
N ASN A 128 -9.97 4.54 -9.92
CA ASN A 128 -10.96 4.56 -8.84
C ASN A 128 -10.65 3.64 -7.63
N ALA A 129 -9.37 3.37 -7.37
CA ALA A 129 -8.96 2.54 -6.25
C ALA A 129 -7.65 3.03 -5.64
N VAL A 130 -7.41 2.64 -4.39
CA VAL A 130 -6.19 2.96 -3.66
C VAL A 130 -5.64 1.71 -2.97
N ILE A 131 -4.33 1.50 -3.08
CA ILE A 131 -3.63 0.34 -2.51
C ILE A 131 -2.75 0.84 -1.35
N PRO A 132 -3.13 0.61 -0.08
CA PRO A 132 -2.43 1.23 1.05
C PRO A 132 -0.93 0.90 1.11
N TYR A 133 -0.53 -0.34 0.80
CA TYR A 133 0.88 -0.69 0.76
C TYR A 133 1.65 -0.13 -0.44
N ALA A 134 0.98 0.20 -1.55
CA ALA A 134 1.61 0.88 -2.68
C ALA A 134 1.93 2.35 -2.38
N VAL A 135 1.16 2.98 -1.48
CA VAL A 135 1.50 4.31 -0.92
C VAL A 135 2.69 4.21 0.03
N GLY A 136 2.76 3.13 0.80
CA GLY A 136 3.87 2.84 1.71
C GLY A 136 3.48 2.88 3.19
N VAL A 137 4.25 2.16 4.01
CA VAL A 137 3.99 2.05 5.45
C VAL A 137 4.23 3.38 6.17
N ASP A 138 5.34 4.05 5.85
CA ASP A 138 5.58 5.42 6.31
C ASP A 138 4.96 6.39 5.31
N ILE A 139 3.64 6.57 5.42
CA ILE A 139 2.87 7.49 4.57
C ILE A 139 3.56 8.85 4.60
N ALA A 140 3.67 9.50 3.44
CA ALA A 140 4.27 10.82 3.33
C ALA A 140 5.77 10.90 3.73
N CYS A 141 6.49 9.77 3.82
CA CYS A 141 7.95 9.80 3.98
C CYS A 141 8.60 10.51 2.78
N ARG A 142 9.31 11.59 3.06
CA ARG A 142 9.80 12.52 2.04
C ARG A 142 11.04 13.27 2.52
N MET A 143 11.76 13.81 1.56
CA MET A 143 12.84 14.74 1.80
C MET A 143 12.33 16.19 1.70
N LYS A 144 12.85 17.05 2.57
CA LYS A 144 12.69 18.50 2.50
C LYS A 144 14.05 19.17 2.63
N LEU A 145 14.42 19.95 1.61
CA LEU A 145 15.61 20.80 1.60
C LEU A 145 15.19 22.23 1.99
N SER A 146 15.84 22.79 3.01
CA SER A 146 15.66 24.19 3.41
C SER A 146 16.96 24.94 3.14
N VAL A 147 16.94 25.90 2.23
CA VAL A 147 18.10 26.74 1.90
C VAL A 147 18.13 27.93 2.86
N LEU A 148 19.29 28.19 3.45
CA LEU A 148 19.47 29.20 4.50
C LEU A 148 20.34 30.34 4.01
N ASP A 149 19.96 31.56 4.40
CA ASP A 149 20.77 32.77 4.19
C ASP A 149 21.91 32.83 5.22
N ILE A 150 22.84 31.88 5.10
CA ILE A 150 24.01 31.73 5.96
C ILE A 150 25.23 31.53 5.06
N PRO A 151 26.35 32.25 5.30
CA PRO A 151 27.60 32.02 4.58
C PRO A 151 28.11 30.59 4.78
N VAL A 152 28.55 29.93 3.71
CA VAL A 152 29.01 28.52 3.74
C VAL A 152 30.17 28.33 4.70
N GLU A 153 31.05 29.33 4.86
CA GLU A 153 32.18 29.28 5.78
C GLU A 153 31.75 29.15 7.25
N ALA A 154 30.50 29.51 7.57
CA ALA A 154 29.94 29.37 8.91
C ALA A 154 29.86 27.90 9.33
N MET A 155 29.60 26.97 8.40
CA MET A 155 29.52 25.53 8.72
C MET A 155 30.80 25.02 9.37
N THR A 156 31.95 25.47 8.89
CA THR A 156 33.25 25.11 9.46
C THR A 156 33.59 25.95 10.69
N LYS A 157 33.37 27.27 10.63
CA LYS A 157 33.73 28.20 11.73
C LYS A 157 32.86 28.04 12.97
N GLN A 158 31.64 27.52 12.83
CA GLN A 158 30.64 27.40 13.88
C GLN A 158 30.07 25.98 13.98
N PHE A 159 30.89 24.97 13.72
CA PHE A 159 30.46 23.56 13.68
C PHE A 159 29.61 23.14 14.89
N ASP A 160 30.03 23.49 16.11
CA ASP A 160 29.30 23.14 17.34
C ASP A 160 27.92 23.80 17.43
N HIS A 161 27.74 24.96 16.80
CA HIS A 161 26.43 25.62 16.70
C HIS A 161 25.48 24.80 15.84
N PHE A 162 25.91 24.37 14.64
CA PHE A 162 25.11 23.54 13.75
C PHE A 162 24.79 22.18 14.37
N ARG A 163 25.82 21.51 14.91
CA ARG A 163 25.67 20.25 15.63
C ARG A 163 24.66 20.37 16.77
N GLY A 164 24.85 21.36 17.65
CA GLY A 164 23.97 21.58 18.78
C GLY A 164 22.53 21.92 18.37
N SER A 165 22.35 22.60 17.24
CA SER A 165 21.02 22.87 16.67
C SER A 165 20.31 21.60 16.20
N LEU A 166 21.03 20.64 15.61
CA LEU A 166 20.46 19.33 15.28
C LEU A 166 20.10 18.53 16.54
N GLU A 167 21.03 18.43 17.49
CA GLU A 167 20.86 17.66 18.74
C GLU A 167 19.69 18.16 19.60
N ARG A 168 19.39 19.47 19.54
CA ARG A 168 18.25 20.07 20.25
C ARG A 168 16.98 20.19 19.41
N GLY A 169 17.11 20.21 18.08
CA GLY A 169 16.01 20.47 17.15
C GLY A 169 15.15 19.26 16.87
N THR A 170 15.68 18.04 17.04
CA THR A 170 14.96 16.80 16.76
C THR A 170 15.32 15.69 17.77
N VAL A 171 14.57 14.59 17.72
CA VAL A 171 14.85 13.37 18.47
C VAL A 171 14.79 12.16 17.53
N PHE A 172 15.73 11.23 17.70
CA PHE A 172 15.81 9.98 16.98
C PHE A 172 15.37 8.79 17.83
N GLY A 173 14.92 7.72 17.18
CA GLY A 173 14.52 6.46 17.79
C GLY A 173 13.07 6.07 17.52
N VAL A 174 12.82 4.76 17.60
CA VAL A 174 11.46 4.19 17.52
C VAL A 174 10.67 4.62 18.76
N GLY A 175 9.50 5.21 18.56
CA GLY A 175 8.65 5.67 19.67
C GLY A 175 9.17 6.91 20.41
N ALA A 176 10.28 7.51 19.95
CA ALA A 176 10.82 8.73 20.53
C ALA A 176 9.82 9.89 20.43
N ALA A 177 9.89 10.79 21.41
CA ALA A 177 9.04 11.95 21.54
C ALA A 177 9.82 13.10 22.18
N HIS A 178 9.42 14.32 21.86
CA HIS A 178 9.90 15.49 22.59
C HIS A 178 9.39 15.47 24.04
N ARG A 179 10.21 15.92 25.00
CA ARG A 179 9.78 16.05 26.41
C ARG A 179 8.58 16.99 26.55
N LYS A 180 8.60 18.10 25.82
CA LYS A 180 7.47 19.01 25.65
C LYS A 180 6.88 18.76 24.26
N PRO A 181 5.60 18.37 24.14
CA PRO A 181 4.97 18.19 22.84
C PRO A 181 5.04 19.47 22.01
N GLN A 182 5.29 19.31 20.71
CA GLN A 182 5.28 20.41 19.76
C GLN A 182 3.84 20.74 19.36
N ASP A 183 3.64 21.96 18.88
CA ASP A 183 2.37 22.40 18.31
C ASP A 183 2.52 22.65 16.82
N HIS A 184 1.48 22.37 16.04
CA HIS A 184 1.47 22.55 14.59
C HIS A 184 0.03 22.57 14.08
N PRO A 185 -0.31 23.41 13.08
CA PRO A 185 -1.68 23.53 12.54
C PRO A 185 -2.32 22.22 12.07
N VAL A 186 -1.52 21.18 11.78
CA VAL A 186 -2.04 19.84 11.45
C VAL A 186 -2.86 19.24 12.60
N LEU A 187 -2.58 19.61 13.86
CA LEU A 187 -3.30 19.11 15.04
C LEU A 187 -4.70 19.73 15.19
N ASP A 188 -4.98 20.81 14.45
CA ASP A 188 -6.27 21.50 14.39
C ASP A 188 -7.15 21.00 13.22
N GLN A 189 -6.62 20.17 12.34
CA GLN A 189 -7.39 19.53 11.27
C GLN A 189 -8.36 18.47 11.82
N ASP A 190 -9.17 17.87 10.95
CA ASP A 190 -10.14 16.85 11.36
C ASP A 190 -9.47 15.49 11.67
N TRP A 191 -9.18 15.25 12.95
CA TRP A 191 -8.71 13.96 13.45
C TRP A 191 -9.84 12.97 13.78
N THR A 192 -11.09 13.26 13.41
CA THR A 192 -12.26 12.44 13.73
C THR A 192 -12.77 11.62 12.56
N VAL A 193 -12.21 11.82 11.36
CA VAL A 193 -12.62 11.17 10.10
C VAL A 193 -12.69 9.66 10.16
N CYS A 194 -11.82 9.01 10.94
CA CYS A 194 -11.93 7.59 11.23
C CYS A 194 -11.34 7.25 12.59
N ARG A 195 -11.67 6.06 13.10
CA ARG A 195 -11.26 5.59 14.43
C ARG A 195 -9.74 5.61 14.62
N ILE A 196 -8.98 5.11 13.63
CA ILE A 196 -7.52 4.97 13.78
C ILE A 196 -6.79 6.31 13.85
N ILE A 197 -7.28 7.32 13.10
CA ILE A 197 -6.75 8.68 13.18
C ILE A 197 -7.06 9.28 14.55
N ARG A 198 -8.31 9.20 15.01
CA ARG A 198 -8.73 9.72 16.32
C ARG A 198 -7.91 9.15 17.46
N GLU A 199 -7.71 7.82 17.47
CA GLU A 199 -6.92 7.12 18.49
C GLU A 199 -5.42 7.44 18.39
N SER A 200 -4.93 7.86 17.22
CA SER A 200 -3.52 8.17 16.99
C SER A 200 -3.16 9.64 17.20
N ARG A 201 -4.13 10.55 17.42
CA ARG A 201 -3.88 11.99 17.57
C ARG A 201 -2.85 12.33 18.67
N ASP A 202 -2.99 11.72 19.85
CA ASP A 202 -2.05 11.96 20.95
C ASP A 202 -0.65 11.42 20.65
N ARG A 203 -0.55 10.30 19.92
CA ARG A 203 0.73 9.78 19.42
C ARG A 203 1.35 10.75 18.43
N ALA A 204 0.58 11.23 17.46
CA ALA A 204 1.02 12.20 16.47
C ALA A 204 1.54 13.47 17.15
N ARG A 205 0.80 14.03 18.10
CA ARG A 205 1.20 15.21 18.87
C ARG A 205 2.53 15.02 19.63
N ARG A 206 2.77 13.84 20.21
CA ARG A 206 4.03 13.54 20.90
C ARG A 206 5.21 13.35 19.95
N GLN A 207 4.96 12.79 18.77
CA GLN A 207 5.99 12.47 17.78
C GLN A 207 6.27 13.61 16.77
N LEU A 208 5.41 14.63 16.77
CA LEU A 208 5.57 15.81 15.94
C LEU A 208 6.94 16.46 16.17
N GLY A 209 7.66 16.71 15.08
CA GLY A 209 9.01 17.28 15.11
C GLY A 209 10.12 16.28 15.51
N THR A 210 9.86 14.97 15.52
CA THR A 210 10.90 13.93 15.68
C THR A 210 11.35 13.39 14.32
N SER A 211 12.63 13.04 14.19
CA SER A 211 13.18 12.48 12.94
C SER A 211 12.86 11.00 12.82
N GLY A 212 12.90 10.27 13.92
CA GLY A 212 12.61 8.84 13.93
C GLY A 212 13.82 7.93 13.78
N SER A 213 13.65 6.85 13.02
CA SER A 213 14.62 5.75 12.87
C SER A 213 14.58 5.20 11.44
N GLY A 214 15.42 4.22 11.13
CA GLY A 214 15.51 3.66 9.78
C GLY A 214 16.38 4.54 8.89
N ASN A 215 15.92 4.85 7.69
CA ASN A 215 16.61 5.71 6.73
C ASN A 215 16.36 7.21 6.96
N HIS A 216 15.77 7.59 8.10
CA HIS A 216 15.47 8.98 8.44
C HIS A 216 16.70 9.70 8.97
N PHE A 217 16.92 10.93 8.50
CA PHE A 217 18.07 11.75 8.88
C PHE A 217 17.73 13.23 8.84
N VAL A 218 18.57 14.04 9.46
CA VAL A 218 18.61 15.49 9.25
C VAL A 218 20.07 15.93 9.27
N GLU A 219 20.47 16.70 8.26
CA GLU A 219 21.85 17.10 8.09
C GLU A 219 21.97 18.50 7.50
N PHE A 220 22.99 19.23 7.95
CA PHE A 220 23.43 20.43 7.27
C PHE A 220 24.44 20.05 6.19
N GLY A 221 24.31 20.66 5.02
CA GLY A 221 25.17 20.44 3.88
C GLY A 221 25.38 21.71 3.07
N VAL A 222 26.34 21.64 2.14
CA VAL A 222 26.52 22.66 1.12
C VAL A 222 25.66 22.27 -0.08
N PHE A 223 24.73 23.15 -0.45
CA PHE A 223 23.91 23.02 -1.64
C PHE A 223 24.48 23.91 -2.76
N THR A 224 24.83 23.31 -3.89
CA THR A 224 25.30 24.04 -5.07
C THR A 224 24.18 24.15 -6.09
N LEU A 225 23.78 25.37 -6.41
CA LEU A 225 22.81 25.69 -7.44
C LEU A 225 23.55 26.16 -8.70
N ASN A 226 23.38 25.46 -9.81
CA ASN A 226 24.10 25.75 -11.06
C ASN A 226 23.35 26.72 -11.98
N GLU A 227 22.02 26.73 -11.89
CA GLU A 227 21.12 27.54 -12.72
C GLU A 227 20.19 28.34 -11.81
N PRO A 228 19.76 29.55 -12.21
CA PRO A 228 18.84 30.33 -11.40
C PRO A 228 17.55 29.55 -11.12
N ALA A 229 17.01 29.68 -9.91
CA ALA A 229 15.73 29.10 -9.51
C ALA A 229 14.78 30.23 -9.04
N PRO A 230 14.15 30.98 -9.97
CA PRO A 230 13.32 32.14 -9.65
C PRO A 230 12.13 31.81 -8.75
N GLU A 231 11.58 30.60 -8.85
CA GLU A 231 10.49 30.10 -8.01
C GLU A 231 10.86 30.02 -6.52
N PHE A 232 12.16 29.94 -6.21
CA PHE A 232 12.70 29.98 -4.86
C PHE A 232 13.46 31.27 -4.55
N SER A 233 13.49 32.23 -5.49
CA SER A 233 14.29 33.45 -5.39
C SER A 233 15.78 33.17 -5.12
N LEU A 234 16.35 32.17 -5.81
CA LEU A 234 17.74 31.77 -5.67
C LEU A 234 18.52 31.99 -6.97
N GLU A 235 19.72 32.56 -6.84
CA GLU A 235 20.69 32.72 -7.92
C GLU A 235 21.70 31.56 -7.94
N PRO A 236 22.42 31.30 -9.04
CA PRO A 236 23.50 30.33 -9.03
C PRO A 236 24.54 30.62 -7.94
N GLY A 237 24.94 29.60 -7.19
CA GLY A 237 25.83 29.77 -6.05
C GLY A 237 25.88 28.58 -5.10
N THR A 238 26.60 28.76 -3.99
CA THR A 238 26.71 27.76 -2.92
C THR A 238 26.05 28.26 -1.65
N TYR A 239 25.19 27.43 -1.07
CA TYR A 239 24.36 27.78 0.08
C TYR A 239 24.52 26.77 1.20
N VAL A 240 24.32 27.22 2.44
CA VAL A 240 24.04 26.30 3.54
C VAL A 240 22.61 25.80 3.39
N ALA A 241 22.43 24.49 3.45
CA ALA A 241 21.12 23.87 3.42
C ALA A 241 20.93 22.86 4.54
N LEU A 242 19.69 22.73 5.01
CA LEU A 242 19.24 21.67 5.91
C LEU A 242 18.41 20.68 5.11
N LEU A 243 18.94 19.47 4.93
CA LEU A 243 18.19 18.35 4.35
C LEU A 243 17.59 17.52 5.48
N SER A 244 16.28 17.34 5.44
CA SER A 244 15.55 16.49 6.39
C SER A 244 14.82 15.39 5.64
N HIS A 245 14.92 14.16 6.15
CA HIS A 245 14.20 13.00 5.65
C HIS A 245 13.42 12.38 6.80
N SER A 246 12.10 12.46 6.71
CA SER A 246 11.19 11.86 7.69
C SER A 246 9.81 11.67 7.08
N GLY A 247 8.88 11.15 7.87
CA GLY A 247 7.51 10.87 7.45
C GLY A 247 6.51 11.00 8.59
N SER A 248 5.37 10.35 8.43
CA SER A 248 4.21 10.43 9.33
C SER A 248 4.37 9.63 10.63
N ARG A 249 5.53 9.03 10.84
CA ARG A 249 5.93 8.32 12.07
C ARG A 249 4.98 7.15 12.36
N GLY A 250 4.77 6.85 13.64
CA GLY A 250 3.93 5.72 14.03
C GLY A 250 2.45 5.90 13.68
N THR A 251 2.01 7.13 13.38
CA THR A 251 0.62 7.42 13.02
C THR A 251 0.30 6.90 11.62
N GLY A 252 1.09 7.28 10.60
CA GLY A 252 0.84 6.76 9.24
C GLY A 252 1.08 5.26 9.12
N ALA A 253 2.06 4.70 9.85
CA ALA A 253 2.24 3.26 9.93
C ALA A 253 0.99 2.53 10.47
N ALA A 254 0.33 3.10 11.47
CA ALA A 254 -0.90 2.53 12.02
C ALA A 254 -2.08 2.65 11.03
N VAL A 255 -2.19 3.76 10.30
CA VAL A 255 -3.17 3.95 9.22
C VAL A 255 -2.95 2.92 8.11
N CYS A 256 -1.73 2.82 7.57
CA CYS A 256 -1.39 1.88 6.51
C CYS A 256 -1.68 0.43 6.92
N SER A 257 -1.30 0.03 8.15
CA SER A 257 -1.58 -1.32 8.65
C SER A 257 -3.09 -1.59 8.74
N THR A 258 -3.85 -0.66 9.31
CA THR A 258 -5.30 -0.82 9.50
C THR A 258 -6.02 -1.00 8.18
N TYR A 259 -5.75 -0.12 7.21
CA TYR A 259 -6.44 -0.14 5.93
C TYR A 259 -5.92 -1.22 4.98
N SER A 260 -4.66 -1.63 5.09
CA SER A 260 -4.16 -2.83 4.41
C SER A 260 -4.91 -4.09 4.85
N ASP A 261 -5.17 -4.24 6.16
CA ASP A 261 -5.90 -5.39 6.69
C ASP A 261 -7.39 -5.34 6.34
N ILE A 262 -7.98 -4.15 6.22
CA ILE A 262 -9.35 -3.98 5.73
C ILE A 262 -9.41 -4.35 4.24
N ALA A 263 -8.53 -3.80 3.41
CA ALA A 263 -8.45 -4.08 1.98
C ALA A 263 -8.31 -5.59 1.71
N ARG A 264 -7.44 -6.29 2.45
CA ARG A 264 -7.27 -7.74 2.35
C ARG A 264 -8.53 -8.54 2.71
N ARG A 265 -9.33 -8.06 3.66
CA ARG A 265 -10.58 -8.73 4.07
C ARG A 265 -11.71 -8.52 3.06
N MET A 266 -11.71 -7.39 2.37
CA MET A 266 -12.68 -7.05 1.33
C MET A 266 -12.30 -7.61 -0.05
N MET A 267 -11.03 -7.96 -0.26
CA MET A 267 -10.51 -8.48 -1.51
C MET A 267 -11.23 -9.78 -1.93
N PRO A 268 -11.67 -9.88 -3.20
CA PRO A 268 -12.22 -11.12 -3.73
C PRO A 268 -11.20 -12.26 -3.65
N ARG A 269 -11.64 -13.46 -3.26
CA ARG A 269 -10.76 -14.61 -3.00
C ARG A 269 -9.88 -15.00 -4.19
N LYS A 270 -10.35 -14.78 -5.42
CA LYS A 270 -9.56 -15.05 -6.64
C LYS A 270 -8.26 -14.25 -6.69
N TYR A 271 -8.23 -13.08 -6.06
CA TYR A 271 -7.07 -12.20 -5.96
C TYR A 271 -6.27 -12.39 -4.65
N GLU A 272 -6.53 -13.43 -3.85
CA GLU A 272 -5.81 -13.68 -2.59
C GLU A 272 -4.29 -13.71 -2.77
N HIS A 273 -3.81 -14.19 -3.92
CA HIS A 273 -2.39 -14.19 -4.30
C HIS A 273 -1.79 -12.77 -4.42
N LEU A 274 -2.61 -11.74 -4.67
CA LEU A 274 -2.27 -10.33 -4.68
C LEU A 274 -2.49 -9.66 -3.32
N GLY A 275 -2.63 -10.39 -2.21
CA GLY A 275 -3.03 -9.81 -0.92
C GLY A 275 -2.13 -8.69 -0.37
N ARG A 276 -0.87 -8.56 -0.82
CA ARG A 276 -0.02 -7.39 -0.49
C ARG A 276 -0.31 -6.15 -1.34
N LEU A 277 -1.09 -6.30 -2.39
CA LEU A 277 -1.57 -5.28 -3.31
C LEU A 277 -3.09 -5.11 -3.17
N ALA A 278 -3.67 -5.49 -2.03
CA ALA A 278 -5.09 -5.32 -1.79
C ALA A 278 -5.48 -3.84 -1.84
N TRP A 279 -6.60 -3.57 -2.52
CA TRP A 279 -7.07 -2.23 -2.82
C TRP A 279 -8.39 -1.93 -2.10
N LEU A 280 -8.69 -0.64 -2.00
CA LEU A 280 -9.98 -0.11 -1.57
C LEU A 280 -10.58 0.67 -2.74
N ASP A 281 -11.84 0.41 -3.05
CA ASP A 281 -12.60 1.23 -4.00
C ASP A 281 -12.80 2.64 -3.41
N MET A 282 -12.52 3.68 -4.17
CA MET A 282 -12.66 5.07 -3.74
C MET A 282 -14.12 5.49 -3.46
N ASN A 283 -15.09 4.73 -3.96
CA ASN A 283 -16.52 4.90 -3.67
C ASN A 283 -16.99 4.12 -2.43
N SER A 284 -16.14 3.26 -1.85
CA SER A 284 -16.44 2.61 -0.57
C SER A 284 -16.24 3.57 0.60
N THR A 285 -16.84 3.25 1.75
CA THR A 285 -16.61 4.02 2.99
C THR A 285 -15.14 3.90 3.40
N GLU A 286 -14.59 2.69 3.34
CA GLU A 286 -13.22 2.36 3.72
C GLU A 286 -12.20 3.07 2.83
N GLY A 287 -12.44 3.16 1.52
CA GLY A 287 -11.59 3.89 0.57
C GLY A 287 -11.59 5.39 0.84
N ARG A 288 -12.75 6.00 1.10
CA ARG A 288 -12.84 7.42 1.49
C ARG A 288 -12.17 7.70 2.82
N GLU A 289 -12.39 6.84 3.82
CA GLU A 289 -11.76 7.00 5.13
C GLU A 289 -10.24 6.86 5.05
N TYR A 290 -9.72 5.86 4.30
CA TYR A 290 -8.28 5.73 4.04
C TYR A 290 -7.73 6.96 3.33
N TRP A 291 -8.42 7.44 2.30
CA TRP A 291 -7.97 8.60 1.52
C TRP A 291 -7.85 9.85 2.39
N ALA A 292 -8.86 10.12 3.22
CA ALA A 292 -8.81 11.25 4.14
C ALA A 292 -7.72 11.08 5.20
N ALA A 293 -7.59 9.87 5.77
CA ALA A 293 -6.54 9.56 6.73
C ALA A 293 -5.14 9.72 6.14
N MET A 294 -4.93 9.28 4.90
CA MET A 294 -3.67 9.40 4.15
C MET A 294 -3.33 10.86 3.85
N ASN A 295 -4.30 11.68 3.46
CA ASN A 295 -4.07 13.10 3.16
C ASN A 295 -3.82 13.96 4.41
N LEU A 296 -4.27 13.50 5.59
CA LEU A 296 -3.98 14.16 6.86
C LEU A 296 -2.52 13.95 7.33
N MET A 297 -1.85 12.90 6.83
CA MET A 297 -0.47 12.56 7.20
C MET A 297 0.56 13.44 6.50
#